data_AF-A0A0P4W5M3-F1
#
_entry.id   AF-A0A0P4W5M3-F1
#
_cell.length_a   1.000
_cell.length_b   1.000
_cell.length_c   1.000
_cell.angle_alpha   90.00
_cell.angle_beta   90.00
_cell.angle_gamma   90.00
#
_symmetry.space_group_name_H-M   'P 1'
#
loop_
_entity.id
_entity.type
_entity.pdbx_description
1 polymer ?
#
loop_
_entity_poly.entity_id
_entity_poly.type
_entity_poly.pdbx_seq_one_letter_code
_entity_poly.pdbx_strand_id
1 'polypeptide(L)'
;MKIKLFFILMVLIVIITSEENEKVEFPSCETTRDCPWNLECNKKTSKCECRNQVCSRGCPDDRYKKDEYGCRKCLCEGCGGIQCRIGCKYGFKTNATGCESVCTCNTKETACVNIWCTKPYECDPNEGRCAIPGQNEDYDYEDD
;
A
#
# COMPACT_ATOMS: atom_id res chain seq x y z
N MET A 1 52.88 -2.51 -19.05
CA MET A 1 51.91 -2.53 -17.94
C MET A 1 50.76 -1.51 -18.05
N LYS A 2 50.58 -0.76 -19.15
CA LYS A 2 49.51 0.25 -19.27
C LYS A 2 48.16 -0.28 -19.82
N ILE A 3 48.18 -1.43 -20.50
CA ILE A 3 47.00 -2.00 -21.18
C ILE A 3 46.01 -2.66 -20.20
N LYS A 4 46.51 -3.29 -19.12
CA LYS A 4 45.66 -3.93 -18.10
C LYS A 4 44.78 -2.93 -17.34
N LEU A 5 45.28 -1.71 -17.10
CA LEU A 5 44.53 -0.68 -16.36
C LEU A 5 43.38 -0.08 -17.19
N PHE A 6 43.58 0.04 -18.51
CA PHE A 6 42.57 0.56 -19.44
C PHE A 6 41.38 -0.41 -19.61
N PHE A 7 41.66 -1.71 -19.69
CA PHE A 7 40.62 -2.74 -19.76
C PHE A 7 39.77 -2.79 -18.48
N ILE A 8 40.39 -2.66 -17.30
CA ILE A 8 39.67 -2.66 -16.03
C ILE A 8 38.77 -1.43 -15.91
N LEU A 9 39.24 -0.25 -16.35
CA LEU A 9 38.46 0.98 -16.31
C LEU A 9 37.26 0.95 -17.27
N MET A 10 37.45 0.40 -18.48
CA MET A 10 36.36 0.22 -19.46
C MET A 10 35.29 -0.75 -18.94
N VAL A 11 35.69 -1.86 -18.33
CA VAL A 11 34.73 -2.82 -17.74
C VAL A 11 33.99 -2.21 -16.56
N LEU A 12 34.65 -1.42 -15.71
CA LEU A 12 33.97 -0.71 -14.60
C LEU A 12 32.93 0.30 -15.12
N ILE A 13 33.25 1.06 -16.17
CA ILE A 13 32.33 2.04 -16.76
C ILE A 13 31.08 1.35 -17.31
N VAL A 14 31.22 0.20 -17.99
CA VAL A 14 30.09 -0.56 -18.53
C VAL A 14 29.18 -1.13 -17.43
N ILE A 15 29.75 -1.58 -16.31
CA ILE A 15 28.97 -2.07 -15.16
C ILE A 15 28.17 -0.93 -14.49
N ILE A 16 28.73 0.28 -14.44
CA ILE A 16 28.05 1.44 -13.81
C ILE A 16 26.87 1.93 -14.69
N THR A 17 26.86 1.67 -16.00
CA THR A 17 25.81 2.15 -16.91
C THR A 17 24.59 1.23 -17.07
N SER A 18 24.53 0.06 -16.44
CA SER A 18 23.47 -0.94 -16.71
C SER A 18 22.27 -0.93 -15.76
N GLU A 19 22.12 0.07 -14.89
CA GLU A 19 20.90 0.25 -14.08
C GLU A 19 20.01 1.36 -14.67
N GLU A 20 19.60 1.21 -15.93
CA GLU A 20 18.40 1.89 -16.40
C GLU A 20 17.20 1.20 -15.75
N ASN A 21 16.70 1.78 -14.64
CA ASN A 21 15.41 1.44 -14.06
C ASN A 21 14.32 1.67 -15.12
N GLU A 22 13.95 0.63 -15.86
CA GLU A 22 12.82 0.63 -16.79
C GLU A 22 11.55 0.96 -15.98
N LYS A 23 11.11 2.23 -16.04
CA LYS A 23 9.87 2.64 -15.41
C LYS A 23 8.72 1.97 -16.14
N VAL A 24 8.06 1.05 -15.45
CA VAL A 24 6.83 0.40 -15.94
C VAL A 24 5.80 1.48 -16.27
N GLU A 25 5.32 1.51 -17.51
CA GLU A 25 4.30 2.47 -17.94
C GLU A 25 2.92 2.06 -17.40
N PHE A 26 2.14 3.04 -16.96
CA PHE A 26 0.76 2.80 -16.54
C PHE A 26 -0.12 2.35 -17.71
N PRO A 27 -1.01 1.34 -17.51
CA PRO A 27 -1.92 0.88 -18.54
C PRO A 27 -2.99 1.94 -18.87
N SER A 28 -3.51 1.89 -20.10
CA SER A 28 -4.69 2.65 -20.51
C SER A 28 -5.96 2.10 -19.87
N CYS A 29 -6.98 2.94 -19.68
CA CYS A 29 -8.27 2.53 -19.12
C CYS A 29 -9.43 3.36 -19.67
N GLU A 30 -10.61 2.74 -19.73
CA GLU A 30 -11.89 3.42 -19.92
C GLU A 30 -12.68 3.49 -18.61
N THR A 31 -12.56 2.43 -17.80
CA THR A 31 -13.21 2.29 -16.50
C THR A 31 -12.21 1.80 -15.44
N THR A 32 -12.56 1.97 -14.16
CA THR A 32 -11.72 1.48 -13.04
C THR A 32 -11.55 -0.05 -13.04
N ARG A 33 -12.43 -0.80 -13.71
CA ARG A 33 -12.32 -2.27 -13.82
C ARG A 33 -11.14 -2.71 -14.70
N ASP A 34 -10.66 -1.81 -15.55
CA ASP A 34 -9.51 -2.05 -16.42
C ASP A 34 -8.18 -1.91 -15.65
N CYS A 35 -8.22 -1.29 -14.47
CA CYS A 35 -7.05 -1.03 -13.64
C CYS A 35 -6.89 -2.08 -12.52
N PRO A 36 -5.65 -2.47 -12.17
CA PRO A 36 -5.35 -3.16 -10.92
C PRO A 36 -5.95 -2.48 -9.68
N TRP A 37 -6.19 -3.24 -8.62
CA TRP A 37 -6.89 -2.75 -7.41
C TRP A 37 -6.23 -1.56 -6.70
N ASN A 38 -4.90 -1.41 -6.77
CA ASN A 38 -4.20 -0.27 -6.18
C ASN A 38 -4.15 0.96 -7.11
N LEU A 39 -4.76 0.85 -8.30
CA LEU A 39 -4.87 1.90 -9.28
C LEU A 39 -6.32 2.36 -9.42
N GLU A 40 -6.50 3.53 -10.02
CA GLU A 40 -7.78 4.10 -10.40
C GLU A 40 -7.70 4.72 -11.79
N CYS A 41 -8.80 4.68 -12.54
CA CYS A 41 -8.80 5.20 -13.89
C CYS A 41 -8.98 6.73 -13.90
N ASN A 42 -8.00 7.45 -14.44
CA ASN A 42 -8.15 8.87 -14.70
C ASN A 42 -8.83 9.06 -16.05
N LYS A 43 -10.13 9.39 -16.02
CA LYS A 43 -10.97 9.57 -17.21
C LYS A 43 -10.50 10.69 -18.15
N LYS A 44 -9.69 11.64 -17.66
CA LYS A 44 -9.17 12.75 -18.49
C LYS A 44 -7.98 12.32 -19.34
N THR A 45 -7.15 11.45 -18.79
CA THR A 45 -5.92 10.96 -19.44
C THR A 45 -6.12 9.59 -20.10
N SER A 46 -7.23 8.91 -19.78
CA SER A 46 -7.51 7.52 -20.16
C SER A 46 -6.39 6.56 -19.76
N LYS A 47 -5.73 6.85 -18.63
CA LYS A 47 -4.67 6.03 -18.04
C LYS A 47 -4.99 5.71 -16.59
N CYS A 48 -4.55 4.53 -16.15
CA CYS A 48 -4.55 4.18 -14.74
C CYS A 48 -3.51 5.04 -14.00
N GLU A 49 -3.84 5.45 -12.79
CA GLU A 49 -2.95 6.20 -11.91
C GLU A 49 -3.01 5.57 -10.51
N CYS A 50 -2.03 5.88 -9.65
CA CYS A 50 -2.04 5.37 -8.28
C CYS A 50 -3.31 5.82 -7.57
N ARG A 51 -4.05 4.87 -7.00
CA ARG A 51 -5.19 5.18 -6.15
C ARG A 51 -4.69 5.84 -4.86
N ASN A 52 -5.43 6.82 -4.38
CA ASN A 52 -5.19 7.45 -3.07
C ASN A 52 -6.07 6.81 -1.97
N GLN A 53 -6.02 5.49 -1.84
CA GLN A 53 -6.83 4.79 -0.83
C GLN A 53 -6.27 4.97 0.58
N VAL A 54 -7.17 5.06 1.55
CA VAL A 54 -6.83 5.05 2.97
C VAL A 54 -6.75 3.62 3.45
N CYS A 55 -5.61 3.28 4.06
CA CYS A 55 -5.39 1.95 4.60
C CYS A 55 -6.02 1.82 5.98
N SER A 56 -6.87 0.82 6.18
CA SER A 56 -7.68 0.67 7.39
C SER A 56 -6.88 0.70 8.69
N ARG A 57 -5.63 0.21 8.70
CA ARG A 57 -4.77 0.28 9.89
C ARG A 57 -3.42 0.96 9.67
N GLY A 58 -3.14 1.37 8.43
CA GLY A 58 -1.89 2.02 8.04
C GLY A 58 -0.62 1.20 8.28
N CYS A 59 0.53 1.83 8.05
CA CYS A 59 1.86 1.30 8.31
C CYS A 59 2.72 2.33 9.05
N PRO A 60 3.64 1.89 9.93
CA PRO A 60 4.59 2.79 10.60
C PRO A 60 5.55 3.42 9.61
N ASP A 61 5.92 4.68 9.86
CA ASP A 61 7.02 5.39 9.18
C ASP A 61 6.97 5.32 7.64
N ASP A 62 5.76 5.31 7.09
CA ASP A 62 5.51 5.20 5.64
C ASP A 62 6.09 3.93 4.98
N ARG A 63 6.34 2.87 5.76
CA ARG A 63 6.86 1.57 5.30
C ARG A 63 5.80 0.73 4.60
N TYR A 64 5.20 1.28 3.56
CA TYR A 64 4.25 0.58 2.70
C TYR A 64 4.98 -0.12 1.55
N LYS A 65 4.55 -1.35 1.24
CA LYS A 65 4.95 -1.99 -0.01
C LYS A 65 4.40 -1.20 -1.18
N LYS A 66 5.17 -1.20 -2.27
CA LYS A 66 4.76 -0.64 -3.56
C LYS A 66 4.49 -1.76 -4.57
N ASP A 67 3.65 -1.51 -5.56
CA ASP A 67 3.55 -2.37 -6.74
C ASP A 67 4.62 -2.01 -7.79
N GLU A 68 4.55 -2.68 -8.94
CA GLU A 68 5.44 -2.49 -10.09
C GLU A 68 5.39 -1.06 -10.66
N TYR A 69 4.28 -0.34 -10.46
CA TYR A 69 4.12 1.05 -10.88
C TYR A 69 4.60 2.06 -9.81
N GLY A 70 5.09 1.57 -8.68
CA GLY A 70 5.49 2.41 -7.54
C GLY A 70 4.33 2.90 -6.68
N CYS A 71 3.11 2.40 -6.90
CA CYS A 71 1.92 2.81 -6.15
C CYS A 71 1.86 2.10 -4.79
N ARG A 72 1.39 2.84 -3.78
CA ARG A 72 1.31 2.36 -2.40
C ARG A 72 0.26 1.27 -2.25
N LYS A 73 0.64 0.13 -1.68
CA LYS A 73 -0.28 -0.92 -1.22
C LYS A 73 -0.64 -0.71 0.24
N CYS A 74 -1.82 -1.15 0.65
CA CYS A 74 -2.17 -1.28 2.07
C CYS A 74 -1.60 -2.55 2.69
N LEU A 75 -0.29 -2.73 2.56
CA LEU A 75 0.48 -3.84 3.12
C LEU A 75 1.87 -3.32 3.49
N CYS A 76 2.29 -3.50 4.74
CA CYS A 76 3.57 -2.97 5.20
C CYS A 76 4.76 -3.81 4.70
N GLU A 77 5.94 -3.19 4.63
CA GLU A 77 7.19 -3.87 4.33
C GLU A 77 7.46 -5.02 5.31
N GLY A 78 8.04 -6.11 4.82
CA GLY A 78 8.28 -7.32 5.61
C GLY A 78 7.05 -8.20 5.90
N CYS A 79 5.83 -7.73 5.60
CA CYS A 79 4.61 -8.50 5.87
C CYS A 79 4.22 -9.42 4.71
N GLY A 80 3.78 -10.65 5.00
CA GLY A 80 3.38 -11.62 3.98
C GLY A 80 2.01 -11.35 3.33
N GLY A 81 1.12 -10.63 4.02
CA GLY A 81 -0.25 -10.37 3.54
C GLY A 81 -1.18 -11.59 3.58
N ILE A 82 -0.77 -12.68 4.26
CA ILE A 82 -1.58 -13.88 4.42
C ILE A 82 -2.48 -13.70 5.63
N GLN A 83 -3.79 -13.80 5.41
CA GLN A 83 -4.80 -13.64 6.44
C GLN A 83 -6.01 -14.55 6.17
N CYS A 84 -6.65 -15.04 7.24
CA CYS A 84 -7.92 -15.74 7.15
C CYS A 84 -9.05 -14.74 6.83
N ARG A 85 -10.13 -15.22 6.22
CA ARG A 85 -11.24 -14.39 5.75
C ARG A 85 -12.36 -14.27 6.80
N ILE A 86 -12.00 -13.85 8.02
CA ILE A 86 -12.97 -13.54 9.08
C ILE A 86 -13.13 -12.03 9.25
N GLY A 87 -14.31 -11.59 9.66
CA GLY A 87 -14.53 -10.20 10.09
C GLY A 87 -14.15 -10.04 11.56
N CYS A 88 -13.10 -9.28 11.85
CA CYS A 88 -12.74 -8.91 13.22
C CYS A 88 -13.36 -7.56 13.58
N LYS A 89 -14.26 -7.54 14.57
CA LYS A 89 -14.97 -6.31 15.01
C LYS A 89 -14.03 -5.14 15.30
N TYR A 90 -12.88 -5.40 15.90
CA TYR A 90 -11.87 -4.38 16.28
C TYR A 90 -10.61 -4.46 15.40
N GLY A 91 -10.74 -5.00 14.18
CA GLY A 91 -9.61 -5.27 13.29
C GLY A 91 -8.73 -6.44 13.73
N PHE A 92 -7.80 -6.81 12.85
CA PHE A 92 -6.83 -7.86 13.14
C PHE A 92 -5.73 -7.34 14.07
N LYS A 93 -5.21 -8.23 14.92
CA LYS A 93 -4.07 -7.92 15.78
C LYS A 93 -2.86 -7.60 14.91
N THR A 94 -2.26 -6.44 15.14
CA THR A 94 -1.10 -5.96 14.38
C THR A 94 0.12 -5.88 15.28
N ASN A 95 1.29 -6.28 14.78
CA ASN A 95 2.56 -6.12 15.49
C ASN A 95 3.16 -4.72 15.26
N ALA A 96 4.27 -4.40 15.93
CA ALA A 96 4.91 -3.08 15.83
C ALA A 96 5.44 -2.75 14.42
N THR A 97 5.59 -3.73 13.52
CA THR A 97 6.02 -3.48 12.13
C THR A 97 4.86 -3.21 11.19
N GLY A 98 3.62 -3.34 11.66
CA GLY A 98 2.41 -3.17 10.85
C GLY A 98 1.88 -4.45 10.21
N CYS A 99 2.43 -5.62 10.54
CA CYS A 99 1.92 -6.87 10.03
C CYS A 99 0.72 -7.34 10.84
N GLU A 100 -0.41 -7.49 10.16
CA GLU A 100 -1.59 -8.15 10.71
C GLU A 100 -1.32 -9.64 10.92
N SER A 101 -1.86 -10.18 12.00
CA SER A 101 -1.80 -11.60 12.30
C SER A 101 -2.61 -12.40 11.29
N VAL A 102 -2.22 -13.66 11.06
CA VAL A 102 -2.92 -14.52 10.10
C VAL A 102 -4.39 -14.72 10.45
N CYS A 103 -4.75 -14.88 11.73
CA CYS A 103 -6.14 -15.12 12.12
C CYS A 103 -6.49 -14.76 13.57
N THR A 104 -5.90 -13.68 14.11
CA THR A 104 -6.17 -13.23 15.48
C THR A 104 -6.77 -11.83 15.46
N CYS A 105 -7.95 -11.68 16.08
CA CYS A 105 -8.61 -10.39 16.22
C CYS A 105 -8.07 -9.61 17.43
N ASN A 106 -8.17 -8.28 17.37
CA ASN A 106 -8.01 -7.44 18.55
C ASN A 106 -9.18 -7.61 19.51
N THR A 107 -8.92 -7.29 20.77
CA THR A 107 -9.97 -6.98 21.74
C THR A 107 -10.25 -5.48 21.69
N LYS A 108 -11.25 -5.02 22.45
CA LYS A 108 -11.56 -3.59 22.56
C LYS A 108 -10.34 -2.79 23.06
N GLU A 109 -9.57 -3.37 23.96
CA GLU A 109 -8.39 -2.76 24.58
C GLU A 109 -7.22 -2.64 23.59
N THR A 110 -7.12 -3.53 22.60
CA THR A 110 -6.03 -3.53 21.62
C THR A 110 -6.43 -2.96 20.26
N ALA A 111 -7.67 -2.49 20.10
CA ALA A 111 -8.22 -1.98 18.84
C ALA A 111 -7.32 -0.91 18.19
N CYS A 112 -6.84 0.04 18.98
CA CYS A 112 -5.97 1.14 18.54
C CYS A 112 -4.48 0.94 18.86
N VAL A 113 -4.06 -0.29 19.17
CA VAL A 113 -2.63 -0.61 19.35
C VAL A 113 -2.04 -0.97 17.99
N ASN A 114 -0.85 -0.44 17.69
CA ASN A 114 -0.14 -0.64 16.42
C ASN A 114 -1.04 -0.33 15.21
N ILE A 115 -1.56 0.89 15.20
CA ILE A 115 -2.35 1.46 14.11
C ILE A 115 -1.77 2.84 13.78
N TRP A 116 -1.71 3.19 12.49
CA TRP A 116 -1.10 4.43 12.01
C TRP A 116 -2.06 5.18 11.10
N CYS A 117 -2.85 6.06 11.70
CA CYS A 117 -3.78 6.93 10.99
C CYS A 117 -3.15 8.30 10.76
N THR A 118 -3.34 8.86 9.56
CA THR A 118 -2.89 10.21 9.22
C THR A 118 -4.11 11.12 9.15
N LYS A 119 -4.01 12.32 9.73
CA LYS A 119 -5.09 13.31 9.69
C LYS A 119 -5.61 13.51 8.26
N PRO A 120 -6.94 13.64 8.06
CA PRO A 120 -7.99 13.78 9.09
C PRO A 120 -8.43 12.46 9.74
N TYR A 121 -7.83 11.33 9.38
CA TYR A 121 -8.20 10.02 9.93
C TYR A 121 -7.60 9.81 11.32
N GLU A 122 -8.41 9.29 12.22
CA GLU A 122 -8.06 8.89 13.57
C GLU A 122 -8.50 7.44 13.80
N CYS A 123 -7.92 6.76 14.80
CA CYS A 123 -8.37 5.40 15.10
C CYS A 123 -9.76 5.44 15.74
N ASP A 124 -10.73 4.75 15.14
CA ASP A 124 -12.00 4.45 15.80
C ASP A 124 -11.83 3.26 16.77
N PRO A 125 -11.93 3.46 18.10
CA PRO A 125 -11.77 2.38 19.07
C PRO A 125 -12.90 1.33 19.03
N ASN A 126 -14.02 1.60 18.37
CA ASN A 126 -15.13 0.66 18.23
C ASN A 126 -14.96 -0.31 17.07
N GLU A 127 -14.11 0.04 16.11
CA GLU A 127 -13.91 -0.71 14.87
C GLU A 127 -12.45 -1.12 14.65
N GLY A 128 -11.50 -0.46 15.32
CA GLY A 128 -10.06 -0.71 15.15
C GLY A 128 -9.58 -0.39 13.74
N ARG A 129 -10.11 0.67 13.14
CA ARG A 129 -9.70 1.19 11.83
C ARG A 129 -9.55 2.70 11.83
N CYS A 130 -8.81 3.22 10.86
CA CYS A 130 -8.68 4.65 10.60
C CYS A 130 -9.95 5.17 9.94
N ALA A 131 -10.62 6.11 10.61
CA ALA A 131 -11.86 6.73 10.18
C ALA A 131 -11.84 8.23 10.45
N ILE A 132 -12.69 9.00 9.78
CA ILE A 132 -12.85 10.43 10.05
C ILE A 132 -13.85 10.57 11.21
N PRO A 133 -13.46 11.20 12.35
CA PRO A 133 -14.38 11.39 13.48
C PRO A 133 -15.64 12.15 13.06
N GLY A 134 -16.82 11.61 13.40
CA GLY A 134 -18.11 12.26 13.15
C GLY A 134 -18.61 12.19 11.71
N GLN A 135 -17.89 11.52 10.81
CA GLN A 135 -18.42 11.14 9.51
C GLN A 135 -19.10 9.77 9.65
N ASN A 136 -20.43 9.75 9.70
CA ASN A 136 -21.17 8.51 9.51
C ASN A 136 -21.01 8.10 8.05
N GLU A 137 -20.75 6.82 7.79
CA GLU A 137 -20.94 6.26 6.46
C GLU A 137 -22.44 6.42 6.14
N ASP A 138 -22.78 7.41 5.32
CA ASP A 138 -24.12 7.52 4.76
C ASP A 138 -24.35 6.23 3.97
N TYR A 139 -25.13 5.31 4.56
CA TYR A 139 -25.60 4.12 3.86
C TYR A 139 -26.61 4.59 2.83
N ASP A 140 -26.11 5.04 1.68
CA ASP A 140 -26.91 5.18 0.47
C ASP A 140 -27.31 3.76 0.06
N TYR A 141 -28.44 3.30 0.61
CA TYR A 141 -29.19 2.18 0.05
C TYR A 141 -29.67 2.64 -1.33
N GLU A 142 -28.85 2.44 -2.36
CA GLU A 142 -29.38 2.34 -3.71
C GLU A 142 -30.25 1.07 -3.73
N ASP A 143 -31.55 1.27 -3.52
CA ASP A 143 -32.60 0.26 -3.71
C ASP A 143 -32.57 -0.18 -5.18
N ASP A 144 -31.92 -1.32 -5.46
CA ASP A 144 -32.07 -2.10 -6.70
C ASP A 144 -33.29 -3.05 -6.62
#